data_AF-A0A7C4JNM0-F1
#
_entry.id   AF-A0A7C4JNM0-F1
#
_cell.length_a   1.000
_cell.length_b   1.000
_cell.length_c   1.000
_cell.angle_alpha   90.00
_cell.angle_beta   90.00
_cell.angle_gamma   90.00
#
_symmetry.space_group_name_H-M   'P 1'
#
loop_
_entity.id
_entity.type
_entity.pdbx_description
1 polymer ?
#
loop_
_entity_poly.entity_id
_entity_poly.type
_entity_poly.pdbx_seq_one_letter_code
_entity_poly.pdbx_strand_id
1 'polypeptide(L)' 'MQALIELEEAFEKIYPTPEFQRELSELLRDYGGRPTPLYYARNLSRFTGFKIYLKREDLLCGGSHKLN' A
#
# COMPACT_ATOMS: atom_id res chain seq x y z
N MET A 1 20.07 -20.63 -5.92
CA MET A 1 18.65 -20.99 -6.13
C MET A 1 17.96 -21.41 -4.83
N GLN A 2 18.60 -22.18 -3.92
CA GLN A 2 17.98 -22.62 -2.66
C GLN A 2 17.29 -21.52 -1.84
N ALA A 3 17.94 -20.35 -1.68
CA ALA A 3 17.36 -19.23 -0.91
C ALA A 3 16.07 -18.66 -1.50
N LEU A 4 15.87 -18.73 -2.83
CA LEU A 4 14.63 -18.26 -3.46
C LEU A 4 13.49 -19.25 -3.22
N ILE A 5 13.78 -20.56 -3.25
CA ILE A 5 12.79 -21.62 -2.97
C ILE A 5 12.33 -21.53 -1.51
N GLU A 6 13.27 -21.35 -0.58
CA GLU A 6 12.95 -21.18 0.84
C GLU A 6 12.05 -19.96 1.08
N LEU A 7 12.35 -18.83 0.44
CA LEU A 7 11.54 -17.61 0.53
C LEU A 7 10.13 -17.83 -0.02
N GLU A 8 10.01 -18.46 -1.19
CA GLU A 8 8.72 -18.76 -1.83
C GLU A 8 7.86 -19.66 -0.94
N GLU A 9 8.42 -20.77 -0.44
CA GLU A 9 7.70 -21.68 0.45
C GLU A 9 7.28 -21.00 1.77
N ALA A 10 8.13 -20.16 2.34
CA ALA A 10 7.81 -19.43 3.56
C ALA A 10 6.68 -18.41 3.30
N PHE A 11 6.73 -17.69 2.19
CA PHE A 11 5.67 -16.76 1.79
C PHE A 11 4.34 -17.48 1.63
N GLU A 12 4.29 -18.58 0.88
CA GLU A 12 3.05 -19.34 0.67
C GLU A 12 2.45 -19.88 1.97
N LYS A 13 3.28 -20.28 2.93
CA LYS A 13 2.85 -20.83 4.22
C LYS A 13 2.43 -19.74 5.22
N ILE A 14 3.17 -18.63 5.28
CA ILE A 14 3.03 -17.62 6.35
C ILE A 14 2.12 -16.47 5.93
N TYR A 15 2.25 -15.97 4.70
CA TYR A 15 1.50 -14.80 4.23
C TYR A 15 -0.03 -14.93 4.40
N PRO A 16 -0.69 -16.06 4.08
CA PRO A 16 -2.15 -16.15 4.21
C PRO A 16 -2.64 -16.34 5.65
N THR A 17 -1.72 -16.50 6.63
CA THR A 17 -2.12 -16.75 8.03
C THR A 17 -2.81 -15.53 8.64
N PRO A 18 -3.85 -15.73 9.47
CA PRO A 18 -4.52 -14.62 10.17
C PRO A 18 -3.58 -13.80 11.03
N GLU A 19 -2.59 -14.45 11.65
CA GLU A 19 -1.61 -13.80 12.52
C GLU A 19 -0.76 -12.79 11.74
N PHE A 20 -0.20 -13.21 10.58
CA PHE A 20 0.62 -12.35 9.73
C PHE A 20 -0.21 -11.22 9.13
N GLN A 21 -1.42 -11.51 8.63
CA GLN A 21 -2.28 -10.49 8.03
C GLN A 21 -2.72 -9.42 9.05
N ARG A 22 -2.95 -9.81 10.31
CA ARG A 22 -3.25 -8.87 11.40
C ARG A 22 -2.05 -7.97 11.68
N GLU A 23 -0.86 -8.53 11.86
CA GLU A 23 0.35 -7.74 12.14
C GLU A 23 0.67 -6.77 10.98
N LEU A 24 0.62 -7.25 9.73
CA LEU A 24 0.80 -6.42 8.56
C LEU A 24 -0.23 -5.29 8.50
N SER A 25 -1.51 -5.58 8.75
CA SER A 25 -2.59 -4.58 8.74
C SER A 25 -2.41 -3.53 9.84
N GLU A 26 -1.97 -3.93 11.04
CA GLU A 26 -1.67 -3.03 12.15
C GLU A 26 -0.51 -2.10 11.80
N LEU A 27 0.58 -2.64 11.25
CA LEU A 27 1.73 -1.83 10.82
C LEU A 27 1.36 -0.86 9.70
N LEU A 28 0.61 -1.33 8.69
CA LEU A 28 0.16 -0.48 7.59
C LEU A 28 -0.73 0.69 8.07
N ARG A 29 -1.57 0.45 9.08
CA ARG A 29 -2.45 1.47 9.67
C ARG A 29 -1.68 2.42 10.59
N ASP A 30 -1.02 1.86 11.61
CA ASP A 30 -0.50 2.62 12.75
C ASP A 30 0.87 3.23 12.46
N TYR A 31 1.69 2.59 11.61
CA TYR A 31 2.99 3.10 11.18
C TYR A 31 2.94 3.68 9.77
N GLY A 32 2.33 2.96 8.81
CA GLY A 32 2.26 3.39 7.41
C GLY A 32 1.33 4.58 7.17
N GLY A 33 0.32 4.77 8.02
CA GLY A 33 -0.69 5.83 7.88
C GLY A 33 -1.81 5.49 6.89
N ARG A 34 -2.07 4.19 6.64
CA ARG A 34 -3.17 3.74 5.77
C ARG A 34 -4.52 3.84 6.47
N PRO A 35 -5.63 4.04 5.72
CA PRO A 35 -5.69 4.20 4.28
C PRO A 35 -5.27 5.60 3.81
N THR A 36 -4.55 5.66 2.68
CA THR A 36 -4.23 6.91 2.00
C THR A 36 -5.48 7.47 1.29
N PRO A 37 -5.71 8.79 1.30
CA PRO A 37 -6.90 9.38 0.70
C PRO A 37 -6.89 9.31 -0.83
N LEU A 38 -8.09 9.29 -1.42
CA LEU A 38 -8.30 9.49 -2.86
C LEU A 38 -8.70 10.94 -3.08
N TYR A 39 -7.77 11.77 -3.55
CA TYR A 39 -7.95 13.22 -3.64
C TYR A 39 -8.54 13.63 -4.98
N TYR A 40 -9.67 14.35 -4.98
CA TYR A 40 -10.27 14.91 -6.19
C TYR A 40 -9.54 16.20 -6.62
N ALA A 41 -8.78 16.12 -7.72
CA ALA A 41 -7.97 17.22 -8.23
C ALA A 41 -8.83 18.20 -9.06
N ARG A 42 -9.57 19.09 -8.38
CA ARG A 42 -10.57 20.00 -8.99
C ARG A 42 -10.03 20.83 -10.16
N ASN A 43 -8.87 21.47 -9.98
CA ASN A 43 -8.31 22.36 -11.01
C ASN A 43 -7.85 21.57 -12.24
N LEU A 44 -7.18 20.44 -12.01
CA LEU A 44 -6.75 19.55 -13.08
C LEU A 44 -7.96 18.95 -13.82
N SER A 45 -9.01 18.59 -13.09
CA SER A 45 -10.25 18.08 -13.68
C SER A 45 -10.95 19.11 -14.55
N ARG A 46 -10.97 20.39 -14.12
CA ARG A 46 -11.50 21.50 -14.94
C ARG A 46 -10.67 21.73 -16.20
N PHE A 47 -9.34 21.62 -16.09
CA PHE A 47 -8.43 21.83 -17.20
C PHE A 47 -8.56 20.75 -18.28
N THR A 48 -8.74 19.48 -17.88
CA THR A 48 -8.81 18.36 -18.83
C THR A 48 -10.23 18.02 -19.29
N GLY A 49 -11.26 18.47 -18.56
CA GLY A 49 -12.66 18.07 -18.80
C GLY A 49 -13.01 16.69 -18.22
N PHE A 50 -12.06 15.97 -17.62
CA PHE A 50 -12.27 14.66 -17.00
C PHE A 50 -12.25 14.75 -15.46
N LYS A 51 -12.94 13.84 -14.77
CA LYS A 51 -12.81 13.71 -13.32
C LYS A 51 -11.49 13.02 -12.97
N ILE A 52 -10.55 13.77 -12.40
CA ILE A 52 -9.22 13.25 -12.03
C ILE A 52 -9.11 13.11 -10.52
N TYR A 53 -8.71 11.92 -10.09
CA TYR A 53 -8.44 11.58 -8.70
C TYR A 53 -7.00 11.12 -8.53
N LEU A 54 -6.37 11.51 -7.43
CA LEU A 54 -5.01 11.11 -7.07
C LEU A 54 -5.06 10.18 -5.85
N LYS A 55 -4.55 8.96 -5.99
CA LYS A 55 -4.34 8.06 -4.85
C LYS A 55 -3.07 8.51 -4.12
N ARG A 56 -3.23 9.04 -2.90
CA ARG A 56 -2.19 9.79 -2.19
C ARG A 56 -1.17 8.91 -1.48
N GLU A 57 -0.51 8.01 -2.20
CA GLU A 57 0.60 7.19 -1.66
C GLU A 57 1.82 8.04 -1.28
N ASP A 58 1.88 9.30 -1.71
CA ASP A 58 2.85 10.29 -1.24
C ASP A 58 2.67 10.66 0.24
N LEU A 59 1.52 10.36 0.84
CA LEU A 59 1.25 10.59 2.26
C LEU A 59 1.58 9.38 3.15
N LEU A 60 2.02 8.26 2.56
CA LEU A 60 2.49 7.11 3.32
C LEU A 60 3.76 7.49 4.10
N CYS A 61 4.01 6.88 5.25
CA CYS A 61 5.27 7.08 5.97
C CYS A 61 6.46 6.85 5.02
N GLY A 62 7.42 7.79 4.98
CA GLY A 62 8.53 7.75 4.01
C GLY A 62 8.21 8.28 2.60
N GLY A 63 6.97 8.71 2.32
CA GLY A 63 6.60 9.52 1.15
C GLY A 63 6.46 8.76 -0.18
N SER A 64 6.39 7.42 -0.17
CA SER A 64 6.16 6.65 -1.39
C SER A 64 5.48 5.31 -1.12
N HIS A 65 4.89 4.72 -2.16
CA HIS A 65 4.19 3.44 -2.09
C HIS A 65 5.07 2.21 -1.77
N LYS A 66 6.41 2.36 -1.67
CA LYS A 66 7.32 1.23 -1.43
C LYS A 66 7.21 0.61 -0.03
N LEU A 67 6.56 1.31 0.91
CA LEU A 67 6.29 0.80 2.24
C LEU A 67 5.08 -0.15 2.28
N ASN A 68 4.28 -0.20 1.19
CA ASN A 68 3.17 -1.15 1.08
C ASN A 68 3.64 -2.60 0.97
#